data_AF-A0AAN8REB3-F1
#
_entry.id   AF-A0AAN8REB3-F1
#
_cell.length_a   1.000
_cell.length_b   1.000
_cell.length_c   1.000
_cell.angle_alpha   90.00
_cell.angle_beta   90.00
_cell.angle_gamma   90.00
#
_symmetry.space_group_name_H-M   'P 1'
#
loop_
_entity.id
_entity.type
_entity.pdbx_description
1 polymer ?
#
loop_
_entity_poly.entity_id
_entity_poly.type
_entity_poly.pdbx_seq_one_letter_code
_entity_poly.pdbx_strand_id
1 'polypeptide(L)'
;MVKTTSESAATILVNVSDDKAVLDLLANDDSFLELLFSLITNPSYPGADSIAMLLANMAKHESIPEKILKLKRGKPKAEWKVSDSENAMDQLMDLFVKGSGKTLNKNANFDYLAYLFADIAGHPDGRKHFTNAQAYDNVIPLTKMIVFTEHESLVRRKGVASTIKNSLFDIASHPTLVSESSVNLLPYILLPLMGSEEYPEDESLSMPAEVQLLPPDKKRETDNSIIATHLDSIVLLTTTREIRDLLRELQVYPIVREVHLAVEDDDVRDICERIVNVLKRDEADPSKLDGPRVQELDDDDDGVIDLA
;
A
#
# COMPACT_ATOMS: atom_id res chain seq x y z
N MET A 1 -5.09 31.01 19.86
CA MET A 1 -4.53 31.54 18.59
C MET A 1 -5.70 31.66 17.62
N VAL A 2 -5.93 32.82 17.01
CA VAL A 2 -7.04 32.99 16.04
C VAL A 2 -6.64 32.26 14.75
N LYS A 3 -7.44 31.29 14.30
CA LYS A 3 -7.20 30.62 13.01
C LYS A 3 -7.25 31.65 11.89
N THR A 4 -6.34 31.57 10.94
CA THR A 4 -6.39 32.44 9.76
C THR A 4 -7.63 32.14 8.91
N THR A 5 -8.05 33.11 8.10
CA THR A 5 -9.18 32.93 7.15
C THR A 5 -8.93 31.75 6.21
N SER A 6 -7.69 31.54 5.78
CA SER A 6 -7.30 30.42 4.91
C SER A 6 -7.36 29.05 5.61
N GLU A 7 -6.95 28.93 6.87
CA GLU A 7 -7.14 27.69 7.66
C GLU A 7 -8.61 27.33 7.81
N SER A 8 -9.45 28.34 8.05
CA SER A 8 -10.90 28.16 8.20
C SER A 8 -11.52 27.72 6.88
N ALA A 9 -11.11 28.32 5.76
CA ALA A 9 -11.55 27.93 4.42
C ALA A 9 -11.14 26.48 4.08
N ALA A 10 -9.90 26.09 4.35
CA ALA A 10 -9.44 24.72 4.12
C ALA A 10 -10.26 23.70 4.94
N THR A 11 -10.56 24.01 6.20
CA THR A 11 -11.40 23.16 7.05
C THR A 11 -12.82 23.00 6.49
N ILE A 12 -13.42 24.09 6.00
CA ILE A 12 -14.75 24.04 5.37
C ILE A 12 -14.71 23.15 4.14
N LEU A 13 -13.71 23.33 3.26
CA LEU A 13 -13.56 22.53 2.05
C LEU A 13 -13.37 21.06 2.33
N VAL A 14 -12.57 20.69 3.35
CA VAL A 14 -12.46 19.29 3.80
C VAL A 14 -13.84 18.73 4.11
N ASN A 15 -14.65 19.43 4.90
CA ASN A 15 -15.97 18.95 5.31
C ASN A 15 -16.99 18.84 4.17
N VAL A 16 -16.88 19.68 3.13
CA VAL A 16 -17.81 19.65 1.99
C VAL A 16 -17.32 18.84 0.80
N SER A 17 -16.04 18.47 0.78
CA SER A 17 -15.43 17.74 -0.35
C SER A 17 -15.82 16.27 -0.47
N ASP A 18 -16.60 15.74 0.48
CA ASP A 18 -17.27 14.43 0.33
C ASP A 18 -18.51 14.49 -0.58
N ASP A 19 -19.03 15.69 -0.86
CA ASP A 19 -20.09 15.88 -1.87
C ASP A 19 -19.49 15.83 -3.28
N LYS A 20 -20.11 15.03 -4.16
CA LYS A 20 -19.62 14.81 -5.52
C LYS A 20 -19.59 16.09 -6.36
N ALA A 21 -20.61 16.95 -6.25
CA ALA A 21 -20.65 18.18 -7.05
C ALA A 21 -19.56 19.17 -6.60
N VAL A 22 -19.29 19.23 -5.29
CA VAL A 22 -18.17 20.02 -4.76
C VAL A 22 -16.84 19.44 -5.24
N LEU A 23 -16.67 18.11 -5.15
CA LEU A 23 -15.48 17.42 -5.59
C LEU A 23 -15.19 17.68 -7.08
N ASP A 24 -16.21 17.61 -7.94
CA ASP A 24 -16.10 17.90 -9.38
C ASP A 24 -15.64 19.36 -9.62
N LEU A 25 -16.14 20.33 -8.83
CA LEU A 25 -15.70 21.72 -8.93
C LEU A 25 -14.23 21.89 -8.54
N LEU A 26 -13.82 21.28 -7.42
CA LEU A 26 -12.43 21.36 -6.92
C LEU A 26 -11.47 20.66 -7.88
N ALA A 27 -11.86 19.51 -8.43
CA ALA A 27 -11.00 18.71 -9.29
C ALA A 27 -10.75 19.34 -10.67
N ASN A 28 -11.66 20.20 -11.13
CA ASN A 28 -11.58 20.89 -12.41
C ASN A 28 -10.90 22.27 -12.33
N ASP A 29 -10.53 22.75 -11.14
CA ASP A 29 -9.79 24.00 -10.94
C ASP A 29 -8.30 23.74 -10.74
N ASP A 30 -7.54 23.69 -11.84
CA ASP A 30 -6.10 23.46 -11.81
C ASP A 30 -5.34 24.59 -11.08
N SER A 31 -5.87 25.82 -11.08
CA SER A 31 -5.26 26.95 -10.37
C SER A 31 -5.43 26.79 -8.86
N PHE A 32 -6.59 26.30 -8.43
CA PHE A 32 -6.81 25.93 -7.04
C PHE A 32 -5.90 24.77 -6.61
N LEU A 33 -5.75 23.74 -7.44
CA LEU A 33 -4.83 22.64 -7.16
C LEU A 33 -3.37 23.13 -6.99
N GLU A 34 -2.89 24.02 -7.86
CA GLU A 34 -1.56 24.62 -7.72
C GLU A 34 -1.43 25.50 -6.45
N LEU A 35 -2.50 26.19 -6.05
CA LEU A 35 -2.55 26.91 -4.79
C LEU A 35 -2.41 25.94 -3.60
N LEU A 36 -3.11 24.81 -3.60
CA LEU A 36 -2.99 23.79 -2.55
C LEU A 36 -1.54 23.29 -2.44
N PHE A 37 -0.89 22.99 -3.56
CA PHE A 37 0.52 22.58 -3.56
C PHE A 37 1.45 23.67 -3.03
N SER A 38 1.21 24.93 -3.39
CA SER A 38 1.98 26.06 -2.87
C SER A 38 1.80 26.24 -1.35
N LEU A 39 0.61 25.97 -0.82
CA LEU A 39 0.32 26.07 0.60
C LEU A 39 0.90 24.90 1.40
N ILE A 40 0.71 23.66 0.96
CA ILE A 40 1.19 22.46 1.69
C ILE A 40 2.72 22.37 1.73
N THR A 41 3.41 22.88 0.70
CA THR A 41 4.88 22.90 0.63
C THR A 41 5.51 24.06 1.39
N ASN A 42 4.72 25.00 1.93
CA ASN A 42 5.22 26.12 2.73
C ASN A 42 5.36 25.71 4.22
N PRO A 43 6.59 25.63 4.77
CA PRO A 43 6.83 25.26 6.17
C PRO A 43 6.15 26.15 7.21
N SER A 44 5.81 27.38 6.82
CA SER A 44 5.18 28.36 7.70
C SER A 44 3.66 28.34 7.63
N TYR A 45 3.06 27.62 6.68
CA TYR A 45 1.61 27.58 6.55
C TYR A 45 0.99 26.71 7.65
N PRO A 46 0.18 27.28 8.55
CA PRO A 46 -0.37 26.55 9.70
C PRO A 46 -1.43 25.51 9.32
N GLY A 47 -2.09 25.66 8.16
CA GLY A 47 -3.17 24.78 7.72
C GLY A 47 -2.73 23.60 6.85
N ALA A 48 -1.44 23.24 6.84
CA ALA A 48 -0.92 22.25 5.90
C ALA A 48 -1.55 20.85 6.04
N ASP A 49 -1.87 20.40 7.26
CA ASP A 49 -2.58 19.13 7.46
C ASP A 49 -4.01 19.17 6.87
N SER A 50 -4.72 20.31 6.96
CA SER A 50 -6.03 20.45 6.30
C SER A 50 -5.91 20.39 4.78
N ILE A 51 -4.79 20.85 4.20
CA ILE A 51 -4.54 20.68 2.76
C ILE A 51 -4.27 19.21 2.43
N ALA A 52 -3.50 18.50 3.26
CA ALA A 52 -3.30 17.06 3.07
C ALA A 52 -4.62 16.27 3.12
N MET A 53 -5.51 16.61 4.06
CA MET A 53 -6.86 16.04 4.15
C MET A 53 -7.69 16.35 2.89
N LEU A 54 -7.67 17.61 2.43
CA LEU A 54 -8.43 18.02 1.26
C LEU A 54 -7.92 17.30 -0.01
N LEU A 55 -6.61 17.18 -0.17
CA LEU A 55 -6.01 16.45 -1.29
C LEU A 55 -6.39 14.97 -1.26
N ALA A 56 -6.42 14.33 -0.09
CA ALA A 56 -6.89 12.96 0.06
C ALA A 56 -8.37 12.82 -0.37
N ASN A 57 -9.25 13.74 0.06
CA ASN A 57 -10.63 13.75 -0.42
C ASN A 57 -10.73 13.99 -1.94
N MET A 58 -9.90 14.89 -2.48
CA MET A 58 -9.85 15.17 -3.91
C MET A 58 -9.41 13.97 -4.74
N ALA A 59 -8.56 13.09 -4.21
CA ALA A 59 -8.07 11.89 -4.90
C ALA A 59 -9.16 10.85 -5.20
N LYS A 60 -10.31 10.94 -4.53
CA LYS A 60 -11.49 10.13 -4.85
C LYS A 60 -12.09 10.46 -6.22
N HIS A 61 -11.76 11.63 -6.80
CA HIS A 61 -12.14 11.98 -8.16
C HIS A 61 -11.18 11.32 -9.16
N GLU A 62 -11.72 10.64 -10.18
CA GLU A 62 -10.96 9.81 -11.12
C GLU A 62 -9.81 10.55 -11.83
N SER A 63 -9.95 11.85 -12.06
CA SER A 63 -8.92 12.66 -12.74
C SER A 63 -7.74 13.05 -11.84
N ILE A 64 -7.92 13.08 -10.51
CA ILE A 64 -6.94 13.71 -9.62
C ILE A 64 -5.66 12.89 -9.48
N PRO A 65 -5.71 11.56 -9.29
CA PRO A 65 -4.50 10.73 -9.23
C PRO A 65 -3.59 10.93 -10.45
N GLU A 66 -4.16 10.86 -11.66
CA GLU A 66 -3.39 11.07 -12.89
C GLU A 66 -2.84 12.50 -13.00
N LYS A 67 -3.64 13.52 -12.65
CA LYS A 67 -3.19 14.91 -12.61
C LYS A 67 -1.99 15.09 -11.67
N ILE A 68 -2.06 14.59 -10.44
CA ILE A 68 -0.98 14.72 -9.45
C ILE A 68 0.30 14.03 -9.92
N LEU A 69 0.19 12.82 -10.48
CA LEU A 69 1.34 12.06 -10.99
C LEU A 69 2.07 12.80 -12.13
N LYS A 70 1.32 13.49 -13.01
CA LYS A 70 1.88 14.16 -14.19
C LYS A 70 2.21 15.63 -13.97
N LEU A 71 1.70 16.25 -12.91
CA LEU A 71 1.85 17.69 -12.66
C LEU A 71 3.31 18.07 -12.43
N LYS A 72 3.83 18.89 -13.34
CA LYS A 72 5.09 19.60 -13.17
C LYS A 72 4.83 21.00 -12.63
N ARG A 73 5.56 21.39 -11.61
CA ARG A 73 5.41 22.67 -10.90
C ARG A 73 6.74 23.21 -10.38
N GLY A 74 6.72 24.45 -9.92
CA GLY A 74 7.89 25.09 -9.31
C GLY A 74 8.38 24.30 -8.10
N LYS A 75 9.71 24.22 -7.96
CA LYS A 75 10.32 23.64 -6.75
C LYS A 75 9.96 24.51 -5.54
N PRO A 76 9.71 23.91 -4.35
CA PRO A 76 9.73 24.65 -3.10
C PRO A 76 11.04 25.42 -2.96
N LYS A 77 11.04 26.49 -2.15
CA LYS A 77 12.26 27.26 -1.95
C LYS A 77 13.35 26.36 -1.35
N ALA A 78 14.57 26.43 -1.86
CA ALA A 78 15.66 25.54 -1.45
C ALA A 78 15.94 25.61 0.06
N GLU A 79 15.80 26.78 0.67
CA GLU A 79 15.96 26.99 2.12
C GLU A 79 14.91 26.25 2.97
N TRP A 80 13.78 25.86 2.39
CA TRP A 80 12.73 25.10 3.08
C TRP A 80 13.07 23.62 3.20
N LYS A 81 14.01 23.10 2.41
CA LYS A 81 14.46 21.69 2.42
C LYS A 81 13.31 20.68 2.29
N VAL A 82 12.21 21.08 1.65
CA VAL A 82 11.05 20.22 1.44
C VAL A 82 11.35 19.20 0.34
N SER A 83 11.63 19.67 -0.88
CA SER A 83 11.90 18.80 -2.03
C SER A 83 12.69 19.55 -3.11
N ASP A 84 13.49 18.79 -3.86
CA ASP A 84 14.25 19.28 -5.02
C ASP A 84 13.62 18.86 -6.36
N SER A 85 12.47 18.19 -6.34
CA SER A 85 11.75 17.74 -7.55
C SER A 85 10.80 18.82 -8.09
N GLU A 86 10.62 18.83 -9.40
CA GLU A 86 9.59 19.61 -10.10
C GLU A 86 8.28 18.83 -10.28
N ASN A 87 8.20 17.58 -9.83
CA ASN A 87 6.98 16.80 -9.89
C ASN A 87 6.19 16.91 -8.58
N ALA A 88 4.88 17.11 -8.68
CA ALA A 88 4.03 17.28 -7.51
C ALA A 88 3.97 16.03 -6.62
N MET A 89 3.92 14.82 -7.20
CA MET A 89 3.92 13.56 -6.46
C MET A 89 5.21 13.37 -5.66
N ASP A 90 6.37 13.64 -6.26
CA ASP A 90 7.67 13.58 -5.57
C ASP A 90 7.72 14.55 -4.38
N GLN A 91 7.19 15.78 -4.55
CA GLN A 91 7.13 16.77 -3.48
C GLN A 91 6.22 16.34 -2.33
N LEU A 92 5.08 15.70 -2.62
CA LEU A 92 4.19 15.13 -1.59
C LEU A 92 4.86 13.95 -0.86
N MET A 93 5.56 13.09 -1.59
CA MET A 93 6.30 11.97 -1.01
C MET A 93 7.38 12.48 -0.05
N ASP A 94 8.13 13.49 -0.46
CA ASP A 94 9.13 14.13 0.39
C ASP A 94 8.51 14.78 1.63
N LEU A 95 7.36 15.45 1.52
CA LEU A 95 6.62 16.00 2.66
C LEU A 95 6.20 14.90 3.64
N PHE A 96 5.65 13.80 3.13
CA PHE A 96 5.21 12.68 3.95
C PHE A 96 6.37 12.04 4.72
N VAL A 97 7.50 11.80 4.05
CA VAL A 97 8.66 11.12 4.64
C VAL A 97 9.41 12.05 5.58
N LYS A 98 9.79 13.23 5.09
CA LYS A 98 10.66 14.16 5.83
C LYS A 98 9.91 14.97 6.87
N GLY A 99 8.59 15.14 6.74
CA GLY A 99 7.75 16.00 7.60
C GLY A 99 7.11 15.29 8.80
N SER A 100 7.30 13.98 8.95
CA SER A 100 6.80 13.25 10.13
C SER A 100 7.39 13.85 11.42
N GLY A 101 6.61 13.84 12.52
CA GLY A 101 7.06 14.42 13.78
C GLY A 101 7.25 15.94 13.75
N LYS A 102 6.62 16.66 12.80
CA LYS A 102 6.66 18.13 12.68
C LYS A 102 8.04 18.73 12.40
N THR A 103 8.91 17.93 11.80
CA THR A 103 10.28 18.29 11.41
C THR A 103 10.37 19.35 10.30
N LEU A 104 9.42 19.35 9.36
CA LEU A 104 9.35 20.35 8.28
C LEU A 104 8.41 21.51 8.60
N ASN A 105 7.31 21.27 9.32
CA ASN A 105 6.33 22.29 9.68
C ASN A 105 5.91 22.08 11.14
N LYS A 106 6.09 23.09 11.98
CA LYS A 106 5.75 23.01 13.41
C LYS A 106 4.27 22.75 13.72
N ASN A 107 3.40 22.96 12.73
CA ASN A 107 1.95 22.80 12.86
C ASN A 107 1.41 21.56 12.12
N ALA A 108 2.24 20.85 11.36
CA ALA A 108 1.78 19.78 10.47
C ALA A 108 2.70 18.57 10.49
N ASN A 109 2.11 17.39 10.44
CA ASN A 109 2.83 16.13 10.36
C ASN A 109 2.56 15.37 9.04
N PHE A 110 1.65 15.87 8.20
CA PHE A 110 1.36 15.32 6.87
C PHE A 110 0.82 13.88 6.86
N ASP A 111 0.27 13.39 7.98
CA ASP A 111 -0.19 12.00 8.11
C ASP A 111 -1.23 11.63 7.05
N TYR A 112 -2.16 12.54 6.74
CA TYR A 112 -3.25 12.31 5.79
C TYR A 112 -2.80 12.12 4.34
N LEU A 113 -1.55 12.46 4.00
CA LEU A 113 -0.99 12.09 2.69
C LEU A 113 -0.94 10.56 2.52
N ALA A 114 -0.94 9.78 3.60
CA ALA A 114 -1.03 8.33 3.52
C ALA A 114 -2.33 7.86 2.84
N TYR A 115 -3.46 8.55 3.06
CA TYR A 115 -4.72 8.21 2.37
C TYR A 115 -4.72 8.67 0.91
N LEU A 116 -4.16 9.85 0.63
CA LEU A 116 -3.93 10.29 -0.75
C LEU A 116 -3.13 9.24 -1.54
N PHE A 117 -2.06 8.70 -0.95
CA PHE A 117 -1.24 7.68 -1.59
C PHE A 117 -1.98 6.35 -1.76
N ALA A 118 -2.82 5.97 -0.79
CA ALA A 118 -3.65 4.79 -0.90
C ALA A 118 -4.63 4.90 -2.08
N ASP A 119 -5.31 6.04 -2.22
CA ASP A 119 -6.22 6.30 -3.34
C ASP A 119 -5.47 6.30 -4.67
N ILE A 120 -4.33 6.99 -4.76
CA ILE A 120 -3.49 6.99 -5.98
C ILE A 120 -3.04 5.57 -6.35
N ALA A 121 -2.56 4.78 -5.40
CA ALA A 121 -2.12 3.40 -5.63
C ALA A 121 -3.27 2.47 -6.09
N GLY A 122 -4.52 2.84 -5.81
CA GLY A 122 -5.70 2.14 -6.33
C GLY A 122 -5.82 2.23 -7.85
N HIS A 123 -5.32 3.30 -8.47
CA HIS A 123 -5.35 3.50 -9.92
C HIS A 123 -4.18 2.80 -10.63
N PRO A 124 -4.35 2.32 -11.88
CA PRO A 124 -3.29 1.60 -12.60
C PRO A 124 -1.96 2.37 -12.72
N ASP A 125 -2.01 3.67 -13.05
CA ASP A 125 -0.79 4.49 -13.19
C ASP A 125 -0.14 4.81 -11.84
N GLY A 126 -0.94 5.01 -10.80
CA GLY A 126 -0.43 5.21 -9.44
C GLY A 126 0.19 3.94 -8.88
N ARG A 127 -0.41 2.78 -9.14
CA ARG A 127 0.18 1.48 -8.80
C ARG A 127 1.56 1.31 -9.40
N LYS A 128 1.70 1.57 -10.70
CA LYS A 128 3.00 1.55 -11.40
C LYS A 128 4.00 2.54 -10.80
N HIS A 129 3.54 3.71 -10.35
CA HIS A 129 4.41 4.67 -9.67
C HIS A 129 4.99 4.07 -8.39
N PHE A 130 4.17 3.40 -7.57
CA PHE A 130 4.62 2.77 -6.32
C PHE A 130 5.43 1.48 -6.52
N THR A 131 5.40 0.84 -7.68
CA THR A 131 6.16 -0.40 -7.96
C THR A 131 7.41 -0.22 -8.82
N ASN A 132 7.66 0.98 -9.37
CA ASN A 132 8.82 1.26 -10.21
C ASN A 132 9.71 2.36 -9.63
N ALA A 133 11.01 2.28 -9.92
CA ALA A 133 11.97 3.31 -9.53
C ALA A 133 11.65 4.64 -10.22
N GLN A 134 11.69 5.74 -9.46
CA GLN A 134 11.42 7.08 -9.99
C GLN A 134 12.72 7.77 -10.40
N ALA A 135 12.68 8.54 -11.49
CA ALA A 135 13.88 9.17 -12.05
C ALA A 135 14.53 10.22 -11.14
N TYR A 136 13.80 10.77 -10.15
CA TYR A 136 14.29 11.86 -9.31
C TYR A 136 15.27 11.40 -8.22
N ASP A 137 15.10 10.17 -7.72
CA ASP A 137 15.93 9.58 -6.66
C ASP A 137 16.41 8.15 -6.96
N ASN A 138 15.95 7.54 -8.05
CA ASN A 138 16.16 6.14 -8.45
C ASN A 138 15.65 5.12 -7.41
N VAL A 139 14.64 5.49 -6.62
CA VAL A 139 14.06 4.64 -5.58
C VAL A 139 12.63 4.26 -5.95
N ILE A 140 12.21 3.04 -5.61
CA ILE A 140 10.82 2.63 -5.66
C ILE A 140 10.08 3.33 -4.51
N PRO A 141 9.04 4.15 -4.76
CA PRO A 141 8.41 4.97 -3.73
C PRO A 141 7.92 4.18 -2.51
N LEU A 142 7.48 2.94 -2.70
CA LEU A 142 7.03 2.09 -1.61
C LEU A 142 8.11 1.86 -0.53
N THR A 143 9.39 1.77 -0.92
CA THR A 143 10.53 1.64 0.02
C THR A 143 10.58 2.78 1.04
N LYS A 144 10.13 3.98 0.66
CA LYS A 144 10.09 5.14 1.57
C LYS A 144 8.91 5.10 2.54
N MET A 145 7.92 4.25 2.28
CA MET A 145 6.68 4.18 3.06
C MET A 145 6.65 3.01 4.06
N ILE A 146 7.28 1.88 3.74
CA ILE A 146 7.20 0.65 4.55
C ILE A 146 7.66 0.84 6.00
N VAL A 147 8.59 1.76 6.25
CA VAL A 147 9.06 2.09 7.61
C VAL A 147 7.97 2.67 8.53
N PHE A 148 6.83 3.08 7.97
CA PHE A 148 5.71 3.66 8.72
C PHE A 148 4.62 2.65 9.08
N THR A 149 4.80 1.35 8.81
CA THR A 149 3.81 0.33 9.20
C THR A 149 3.66 0.17 10.71
N GLU A 150 4.66 0.56 11.50
CA GLU A 150 4.62 0.61 12.97
C GLU A 150 4.67 2.03 13.55
N HIS A 151 4.30 3.04 12.76
CA HIS A 151 4.34 4.44 13.19
C HIS A 151 3.29 4.76 14.28
N GLU A 152 3.57 5.69 15.19
CA GLU A 152 2.62 6.06 16.27
C GLU A 152 1.25 6.54 15.76
N SER A 153 1.23 7.22 14.61
CA SER A 153 0.01 7.72 13.98
C SER A 153 -0.80 6.61 13.29
N LEU A 154 -2.02 6.39 13.80
CA LEU A 154 -2.99 5.46 13.22
C LEU A 154 -3.30 5.78 11.76
N VAL A 155 -3.42 7.08 11.43
CA VAL A 155 -3.71 7.55 10.06
C VAL A 155 -2.60 7.11 9.10
N ARG A 156 -1.33 7.28 9.51
CA ARG A 156 -0.19 6.84 8.70
C ARG A 156 -0.20 5.33 8.50
N ARG A 157 -0.30 4.56 9.58
CA ARG A 157 -0.30 3.09 9.49
C ARG A 157 -1.40 2.58 8.56
N LYS A 158 -2.62 3.11 8.70
CA LYS A 158 -3.78 2.70 7.88
C LYS A 158 -3.61 3.03 6.40
N GLY A 159 -3.17 4.26 6.07
CA GLY A 159 -2.94 4.65 4.69
C GLY A 159 -1.74 3.92 4.05
N VAL A 160 -0.67 3.68 4.81
CA VAL A 160 0.51 2.92 4.35
C VAL A 160 0.14 1.47 4.10
N ALA A 161 -0.56 0.80 5.02
CA ALA A 161 -1.05 -0.57 4.82
C ALA A 161 -1.92 -0.68 3.56
N SER A 162 -2.82 0.29 3.36
CA SER A 162 -3.67 0.36 2.16
C SER A 162 -2.86 0.60 0.89
N THR A 163 -1.85 1.47 0.93
CA THR A 163 -0.94 1.73 -0.20
C THR A 163 -0.15 0.48 -0.58
N ILE A 164 0.35 -0.27 0.41
CA ILE A 164 1.02 -1.57 0.22
C ILE A 164 0.08 -2.56 -0.48
N LYS A 165 -1.12 -2.79 0.08
CA LYS A 165 -2.12 -3.68 -0.51
C LYS A 165 -2.44 -3.28 -1.94
N ASN A 166 -2.69 -2.00 -2.20
CA ASN A 166 -3.04 -1.50 -3.52
C ASN A 166 -1.90 -1.66 -4.53
N SER A 167 -0.65 -1.51 -4.09
CA SER A 167 0.54 -1.75 -4.91
C SER A 167 0.69 -3.23 -5.30
N LEU A 168 0.30 -4.16 -4.41
CA LEU A 168 0.38 -5.60 -4.63
C LEU A 168 -0.64 -6.17 -5.62
N PHE A 169 -1.56 -5.36 -6.17
CA PHE A 169 -2.33 -5.79 -7.33
C PHE A 169 -1.49 -5.82 -8.63
N ASP A 170 -0.23 -5.34 -8.61
CA ASP A 170 0.72 -5.53 -9.70
C ASP A 170 1.51 -6.83 -9.48
N ILE A 171 0.92 -7.94 -9.93
CA ILE A 171 1.46 -9.29 -9.69
C ILE A 171 2.87 -9.45 -10.27
N ALA A 172 3.15 -8.80 -11.41
CA ALA A 172 4.46 -8.88 -12.05
C ALA A 172 5.56 -8.24 -11.20
N SER A 173 5.23 -7.32 -10.30
CA SER A 173 6.18 -6.67 -9.41
C SER A 173 6.45 -7.44 -8.13
N HIS A 174 5.70 -8.51 -7.80
CA HIS A 174 5.87 -9.23 -6.52
C HIS A 174 7.31 -9.66 -6.25
N PRO A 175 8.07 -10.28 -7.20
CA PRO A 175 9.45 -10.66 -6.96
C PRO A 175 10.36 -9.46 -6.60
N THR A 176 10.17 -8.32 -7.27
CA THR A 176 10.90 -7.09 -6.97
C THR A 176 10.53 -6.53 -5.61
N LEU A 177 9.24 -6.53 -5.26
CA LEU A 177 8.77 -5.97 -3.99
C LEU A 177 9.22 -6.79 -2.77
N VAL A 178 9.26 -8.12 -2.87
CA VAL A 178 9.69 -8.96 -1.74
C VAL A 178 11.21 -9.15 -1.65
N SER A 179 11.96 -8.85 -2.71
CA SER A 179 13.41 -9.00 -2.74
C SER A 179 14.12 -8.12 -1.70
N GLU A 180 15.01 -8.74 -0.91
CA GLU A 180 15.87 -8.07 0.09
C GLU A 180 16.78 -7.00 -0.54
N SER A 181 17.14 -7.18 -1.81
CA SER A 181 18.00 -6.24 -2.55
C SER A 181 17.25 -5.05 -3.16
N SER A 182 15.92 -4.98 -2.96
CA SER A 182 15.07 -3.94 -3.54
C SER A 182 14.18 -3.28 -2.48
N VAL A 183 12.89 -3.61 -2.40
CA VAL A 183 11.98 -3.00 -1.42
C VAL A 183 12.05 -3.69 -0.07
N ASN A 184 12.36 -5.00 -0.04
CA ASN A 184 12.30 -5.82 1.17
C ASN A 184 10.96 -5.65 1.91
N LEU A 185 9.84 -5.81 1.19
CA LEU A 185 8.51 -5.46 1.69
C LEU A 185 7.99 -6.41 2.79
N LEU A 186 8.31 -7.69 2.70
CA LEU A 186 7.69 -8.74 3.52
C LEU A 186 7.84 -8.49 5.04
N PRO A 187 9.03 -8.18 5.58
CA PRO A 187 9.17 -7.95 7.02
C PRO A 187 8.27 -6.82 7.54
N TYR A 188 8.07 -5.76 6.76
CA TYR A 188 7.22 -4.63 7.16
C TYR A 188 5.72 -4.93 7.09
N ILE A 189 5.30 -5.97 6.36
CA ILE A 189 3.95 -6.55 6.44
C ILE A 189 3.80 -7.43 7.68
N LEU A 190 4.85 -8.18 8.03
CA LEU A 190 4.82 -9.15 9.14
C LEU A 190 4.95 -8.48 10.51
N LEU A 191 5.79 -7.44 10.66
CA LEU A 191 6.04 -6.75 11.92
C LEU A 191 4.74 -6.32 12.65
N PRO A 192 3.76 -5.65 12.01
CA PRO A 192 2.50 -5.29 12.66
C PRO A 192 1.65 -6.49 13.09
N LEU A 193 1.85 -7.66 12.49
CA LEU A 193 1.13 -8.90 12.79
C LEU A 193 1.73 -9.67 13.98
N MET A 194 2.93 -9.31 14.43
CA MET A 194 3.65 -10.01 15.50
C MET A 194 3.50 -9.30 16.85
N GLY A 195 3.26 -10.07 17.89
CA GLY A 195 3.32 -9.66 19.30
C GLY A 195 4.57 -10.22 19.98
N SER A 196 4.45 -10.49 21.28
CA SER A 196 5.51 -11.05 22.11
C SER A 196 5.52 -12.60 22.09
N GLU A 197 5.00 -13.22 21.04
CA GLU A 197 4.97 -14.68 20.92
C GLU A 197 6.37 -15.24 20.70
N GLU A 198 6.62 -16.43 21.24
CA GLU A 198 7.86 -17.18 21.02
C GLU A 198 7.66 -18.21 19.90
N TYR A 199 8.58 -18.21 18.94
CA TYR A 199 8.62 -19.19 17.86
C TYR A 199 9.72 -20.21 18.13
N PRO A 200 9.54 -21.48 17.72
CA PRO A 200 10.62 -22.47 17.72
C PRO A 200 11.87 -21.94 17.01
N GLU A 201 13.06 -22.31 17.51
CA GLU A 201 14.33 -21.77 17.01
C GLU A 201 14.55 -22.06 15.51
N ASP A 202 14.19 -23.26 15.06
CA ASP A 202 14.27 -23.68 13.66
C ASP A 202 13.33 -22.89 12.73
N GLU A 203 12.11 -22.60 13.20
CA GLU A 203 11.17 -21.72 12.49
C GLU A 203 11.71 -20.27 12.45
N SER A 204 12.15 -19.75 13.60
CA SER A 204 12.64 -18.37 13.74
C SER A 204 13.87 -18.10 12.86
N LEU A 205 14.82 -19.03 12.79
CA LEU A 205 16.03 -18.89 11.95
C LEU A 205 15.73 -18.77 10.45
N SER A 206 14.57 -19.26 10.00
CA SER A 206 14.15 -19.19 8.61
C SER A 206 13.33 -17.92 8.30
N MET A 207 12.86 -17.19 9.31
CA MET A 207 12.12 -15.93 9.13
C MET A 207 13.05 -14.80 8.63
N PRO A 208 12.51 -13.71 8.05
CA PRO A 208 13.32 -12.54 7.74
C PRO A 208 14.00 -11.95 8.98
N ALA A 209 15.22 -11.43 8.81
CA ALA A 209 16.05 -10.97 9.94
C ALA A 209 15.39 -9.88 10.79
N GLU A 210 14.59 -8.99 10.18
CA GLU A 210 13.93 -7.88 10.86
C GLU A 210 12.79 -8.33 11.80
N VAL A 211 12.26 -9.54 11.62
CA VAL A 211 11.24 -10.13 12.49
C VAL A 211 11.78 -11.17 13.46
N GLN A 212 13.08 -11.44 13.41
CA GLN A 212 13.76 -12.27 14.39
C GLN A 212 14.11 -11.44 15.63
N LEU A 213 14.23 -12.11 16.78
CA LEU A 213 14.73 -11.52 18.04
C LEU A 213 14.03 -10.21 18.43
N LEU A 214 12.71 -10.15 18.21
CA LEU A 214 11.89 -8.99 18.57
C LEU A 214 11.99 -8.69 20.08
N PRO A 215 11.90 -7.42 20.48
CA PRO A 215 11.99 -7.06 21.88
C PRO A 215 10.78 -7.62 22.67
N PRO A 216 10.93 -7.91 23.97
CA PRO A 216 9.88 -8.55 24.77
C PRO A 216 8.62 -7.68 24.94
N ASP A 217 8.72 -6.38 24.70
CA ASP A 217 7.60 -5.43 24.72
C ASP A 217 6.98 -5.20 23.33
N LYS A 218 7.38 -5.97 22.30
CA LYS A 218 6.74 -5.96 20.99
C LYS A 218 5.25 -6.26 21.13
N LYS A 219 4.43 -5.40 20.51
CA LYS A 219 2.98 -5.57 20.46
C LYS A 219 2.52 -5.73 19.03
N ARG A 220 1.51 -6.57 18.85
CA ARG A 220 0.72 -6.63 17.62
C ARG A 220 -0.02 -5.30 17.45
N GLU A 221 -0.28 -4.93 16.20
CA GLU A 221 -1.22 -3.88 15.86
C GLU A 221 -2.55 -4.09 16.60
N THR A 222 -3.18 -2.99 17.03
CA THR A 222 -4.43 -3.05 17.80
C THR A 222 -5.66 -2.76 16.96
N ASP A 223 -5.50 -2.15 15.79
CA ASP A 223 -6.58 -1.92 14.83
C ASP A 223 -6.74 -3.13 13.89
N ASN A 224 -7.82 -3.89 14.07
CA ASN A 224 -8.13 -5.08 13.27
C ASN A 224 -8.24 -4.78 11.76
N SER A 225 -8.62 -3.57 11.36
CA SER A 225 -8.68 -3.21 9.94
C SER A 225 -7.28 -3.10 9.31
N ILE A 226 -6.27 -2.70 10.09
CA ILE A 226 -4.88 -2.67 9.65
C ILE A 226 -4.32 -4.10 9.60
N ILE A 227 -4.61 -4.93 10.61
CA ILE A 227 -4.26 -6.37 10.60
C ILE A 227 -4.82 -7.05 9.35
N ALA A 228 -6.13 -6.91 9.11
CA ALA A 228 -6.80 -7.46 7.94
C ALA A 228 -6.18 -6.97 6.63
N THR A 229 -5.78 -5.70 6.54
CA THR A 229 -5.13 -5.13 5.34
C THR A 229 -3.76 -5.74 5.08
N HIS A 230 -2.96 -6.01 6.12
CA HIS A 230 -1.67 -6.70 5.99
C HIS A 230 -1.86 -8.18 5.62
N LEU A 231 -2.85 -8.86 6.20
CA LEU A 231 -3.19 -10.23 5.83
C LEU A 231 -3.68 -10.32 4.37
N ASP A 232 -4.52 -9.39 3.92
CA ASP A 232 -4.92 -9.28 2.50
C ASP A 232 -3.70 -9.05 1.58
N SER A 233 -2.69 -8.31 2.06
CA SER A 233 -1.44 -8.13 1.32
C SER A 233 -0.69 -9.47 1.17
N ILE A 234 -0.68 -10.30 2.20
CA ILE A 234 -0.13 -11.67 2.13
C ILE A 234 -0.96 -12.54 1.17
N VAL A 235 -2.30 -12.43 1.18
CA VAL A 235 -3.17 -13.13 0.21
C VAL A 235 -2.79 -12.76 -1.21
N LEU A 236 -2.59 -11.47 -1.51
CA LEU A 236 -2.16 -11.03 -2.84
C LEU A 236 -0.79 -11.64 -3.21
N LEU A 237 0.17 -11.64 -2.30
CA LEU A 237 1.48 -12.28 -2.51
C LEU A 237 1.37 -13.78 -2.80
N THR A 238 0.34 -14.47 -2.31
CA THR A 238 0.15 -15.90 -2.61
C THR A 238 -0.27 -16.22 -4.05
N THR A 239 -0.44 -15.21 -4.91
CA THR A 239 -0.93 -15.38 -6.29
C THR A 239 -0.02 -16.28 -7.13
N THR A 240 1.30 -16.08 -7.09
CA THR A 240 2.25 -16.85 -7.89
C THR A 240 2.89 -17.96 -7.06
N ARG A 241 3.28 -19.06 -7.73
CA ARG A 241 3.95 -20.19 -7.06
C ARG A 241 5.28 -19.79 -6.44
N GLU A 242 6.11 -19.07 -7.19
CA GLU A 242 7.41 -18.57 -6.74
C GLU A 242 7.30 -17.84 -5.41
N ILE A 243 6.33 -16.94 -5.29
CA ILE A 243 6.14 -16.17 -4.06
C ILE A 243 5.54 -17.03 -2.95
N ARG A 244 4.64 -17.98 -3.24
CA ARG A 244 4.18 -18.93 -2.22
C ARG A 244 5.31 -19.78 -1.66
N ASP A 245 6.22 -20.26 -2.51
CA ASP A 245 7.38 -21.04 -2.09
C ASP A 245 8.29 -20.20 -1.18
N LEU A 246 8.52 -18.93 -1.54
CA LEU A 246 9.25 -17.99 -0.68
C LEU A 246 8.53 -17.74 0.67
N LEU A 247 7.21 -17.55 0.68
CA LEU A 247 6.45 -17.35 1.93
C LEU A 247 6.49 -18.60 2.84
N ARG A 248 6.58 -19.81 2.26
CA ARG A 248 6.78 -21.07 3.01
C ARG A 248 8.20 -21.15 3.58
N GLU A 249 9.21 -20.85 2.76
CA GLU A 249 10.62 -20.81 3.16
C GLU A 249 10.81 -19.85 4.35
N LEU A 250 10.25 -18.65 4.25
CA LEU A 250 10.37 -17.59 5.25
C LEU A 250 9.43 -17.73 6.46
N GLN A 251 8.83 -18.90 6.67
CA GLN A 251 7.98 -19.21 7.82
C GLN A 251 6.88 -18.17 8.07
N VAL A 252 6.16 -17.76 7.02
CA VAL A 252 5.01 -16.86 7.17
C VAL A 252 3.81 -17.57 7.83
N TYR A 253 3.66 -18.89 7.61
CA TYR A 253 2.56 -19.66 8.18
C TYR A 253 2.48 -19.60 9.73
N PRO A 254 3.58 -19.85 10.49
CA PRO A 254 3.57 -19.71 11.94
C PRO A 254 3.06 -18.34 12.41
N ILE A 255 3.49 -17.24 11.78
CA ILE A 255 3.05 -15.89 12.13
C ILE A 255 1.54 -15.74 11.93
N VAL A 256 1.01 -16.20 10.79
CA VAL A 256 -0.44 -16.15 10.50
C VAL A 256 -1.25 -17.01 11.49
N ARG A 257 -0.71 -18.15 11.91
CA ARG A 257 -1.33 -19.00 12.94
C ARG A 257 -1.43 -18.26 14.28
N GLU A 258 -0.36 -17.59 14.72
CA GLU A 258 -0.40 -16.83 15.98
C GLU A 258 -1.37 -15.64 15.90
N VAL A 259 -1.47 -14.97 14.76
CA VAL A 259 -2.52 -13.94 14.53
C VAL A 259 -3.92 -14.52 14.68
N HIS A 260 -4.19 -15.66 14.04
CA HIS A 260 -5.50 -16.32 14.10
C HIS A 260 -5.89 -16.71 15.54
N LEU A 261 -4.91 -17.16 16.34
CA LEU A 261 -5.12 -17.52 17.74
C LEU A 261 -5.32 -16.30 18.65
N ALA A 262 -4.56 -15.22 18.42
CA ALA A 262 -4.52 -14.06 19.30
C ALA A 262 -5.61 -13.01 19.01
N VAL A 263 -6.13 -12.95 17.79
CA VAL A 263 -7.13 -11.94 17.38
C VAL A 263 -8.53 -12.57 17.32
N GLU A 264 -9.44 -12.05 18.12
CA GLU A 264 -10.86 -12.45 18.17
C GLU A 264 -11.72 -11.57 17.25
N ASP A 265 -11.49 -11.68 15.94
CA ASP A 265 -12.21 -10.94 14.91
C ASP A 265 -12.45 -11.87 13.71
N ASP A 266 -13.71 -12.01 13.31
CA ASP A 266 -14.12 -12.99 12.30
C ASP A 266 -13.51 -12.67 10.92
N ASP A 267 -13.48 -11.39 10.53
CA ASP A 267 -12.89 -10.97 9.24
C ASP A 267 -11.39 -11.28 9.20
N VAL A 268 -10.67 -11.02 10.30
CA VAL A 268 -9.24 -11.36 10.42
C VAL A 268 -9.02 -12.87 10.34
N ARG A 269 -9.83 -13.67 11.06
CA ARG A 269 -9.69 -15.13 11.09
C ARG A 269 -9.96 -15.76 9.73
N ASP A 270 -11.00 -15.31 9.03
CA ASP A 270 -11.33 -15.75 7.68
C ASP A 270 -10.16 -15.52 6.70
N ILE A 271 -9.49 -14.37 6.78
CA ILE A 271 -8.32 -14.09 5.95
C ILE A 271 -7.15 -15.00 6.33
N CYS A 272 -6.90 -15.22 7.62
CA CYS A 272 -5.88 -16.18 8.07
C CYS A 272 -6.13 -17.59 7.51
N GLU A 273 -7.37 -18.10 7.59
CA GLU A 273 -7.73 -19.41 7.04
C GLU A 273 -7.47 -19.50 5.53
N ARG A 274 -7.78 -18.44 4.77
CA ARG A 274 -7.47 -18.37 3.34
C ARG A 274 -5.98 -18.49 3.07
N ILE A 275 -5.14 -17.77 3.82
CA ILE A 275 -3.68 -17.85 3.67
C ILE A 275 -3.18 -19.26 4.00
N VAL A 276 -3.63 -19.83 5.12
CA VAL A 276 -3.26 -21.20 5.54
C VAL A 276 -3.63 -22.21 4.47
N ASN A 277 -4.86 -22.13 3.95
CA ASN A 277 -5.34 -23.02 2.91
C ASN A 277 -4.49 -22.96 1.64
N VAL A 278 -3.94 -21.79 1.29
CA VAL A 278 -3.07 -21.65 0.12
C VAL A 278 -1.64 -22.14 0.41
N LEU A 279 -1.07 -21.81 1.58
CA LEU A 279 0.30 -22.18 1.91
C LEU A 279 0.47 -23.65 2.34
N LYS A 280 -0.57 -24.30 2.87
CA LYS A 280 -0.53 -25.72 3.28
C LYS A 280 -0.92 -26.71 2.18
N ARG A 281 -1.49 -26.25 1.06
CA ARG A 281 -1.77 -27.13 -0.07
C ARG A 281 -0.48 -27.59 -0.71
N ASP A 282 -0.36 -28.90 -0.91
CA ASP A 282 0.67 -29.49 -1.76
C ASP A 282 0.48 -28.97 -3.19
N GLU A 283 1.51 -28.37 -3.75
CA GLU A 283 1.45 -27.92 -5.13
C GLU A 283 1.59 -29.12 -6.06
N ALA A 284 0.66 -29.28 -6.99
CA ALA A 284 0.80 -30.28 -8.04
C ALA A 284 2.14 -30.05 -8.77
N ASP A 285 2.91 -31.12 -8.89
CA ASP A 285 4.16 -31.13 -9.63
C ASP A 285 3.84 -30.90 -11.11
N PRO A 286 4.28 -29.79 -11.74
CA PRO A 286 4.00 -29.54 -13.15
C PRO A 286 4.54 -30.65 -14.05
N SER A 287 5.56 -31.39 -13.60
CA SER A 287 6.13 -32.53 -14.31
C SER A 287 5.25 -33.80 -14.25
N LYS A 288 4.18 -33.80 -13.44
CA LYS A 288 3.21 -34.90 -13.32
C LYS A 288 1.89 -34.64 -14.06
N LEU A 289 1.79 -33.54 -14.82
CA LEU A 289 0.60 -33.18 -15.60
C LEU A 289 0.54 -33.81 -17.00
N ASP A 290 1.54 -34.59 -17.42
CA ASP A 290 1.50 -35.40 -18.65
C ASP A 290 0.73 -36.73 -18.44
N GLY A 291 -0.53 -36.63 -18.00
CA GLY A 291 -1.51 -37.71 -18.12
C GLY A 291 -2.07 -37.78 -19.56
N PRO A 292 -2.64 -38.92 -20.01
CA PRO A 292 -3.01 -39.11 -21.41
C PRO A 292 -3.98 -38.01 -21.84
N ARG A 293 -3.60 -37.24 -22.87
CA ARG A 293 -4.53 -36.35 -23.57
C ARG A 293 -5.71 -37.20 -24.00
N VAL A 294 -6.91 -36.81 -23.57
CA VAL A 294 -8.17 -37.37 -24.05
C VAL A 294 -8.10 -37.34 -25.59
N GLN A 295 -8.05 -38.51 -26.22
CA GLN A 295 -8.28 -38.63 -27.65
C GLN A 295 -9.74 -38.27 -27.88
N GLU A 296 -9.98 -37.18 -28.60
CA GLU A 296 -11.27 -36.93 -29.24
C GLU A 296 -11.56 -38.14 -30.14
N LEU A 297 -12.72 -38.76 -29.92
CA LEU A 297 -13.23 -39.79 -30.82
C LEU A 297 -13.73 -39.06 -32.07
N ASP A 298 -13.13 -39.36 -33.21
CA ASP A 298 -13.63 -38.95 -34.52
C ASP A 298 -14.97 -39.69 -34.77
N ASP A 299 -16.09 -39.00 -34.55
CA ASP A 299 -17.42 -39.44 -34.97
C ASP A 299 -17.60 -39.13 -36.48
N ASP A 300 -17.02 -39.96 -37.35
CA ASP A 300 -17.36 -40.01 -38.77
C ASP A 300 -17.92 -41.40 -39.11
N ASP A 301 -19.23 -41.58 -38.91
CA ASP A 301 -20.00 -42.64 -39.60
C ASP A 301 -21.41 -42.15 -39.93
N ASP A 302 -21.48 -41.19 -40.87
CA ASP A 302 -22.71 -40.82 -41.58
C ASP A 302 -23.09 -41.97 -42.55
N GLY A 303 -23.73 -42.99 -41.99
CA GLY A 303 -24.41 -44.04 -42.75
C GLY A 303 -25.66 -43.50 -43.46
N VAL A 304 -25.51 -43.10 -44.72
CA VAL A 304 -26.63 -42.84 -45.63
C VAL A 304 -27.41 -44.14 -45.86
N ILE A 305 -28.63 -44.23 -45.34
CA ILE A 305 -29.59 -45.27 -45.71
C ILE A 305 -30.36 -44.78 -46.94
N ASP A 306 -30.05 -45.38 -48.09
CA ASP A 306 -30.79 -45.19 -49.33
C ASP A 306 -32.09 -46.00 -49.28
N LEU A 307 -33.23 -45.36 -49.54
CA LEU A 307 -34.55 -45.99 -49.63
C LEU A 307 -34.90 -46.18 -51.11
N ALA A 308 -34.68 -47.40 -51.62
CA ALA A 308 -35.35 -47.95 -52.80
C ALA A 308 -35.38 -49.48 -52.77
#